data_AF-A0A5C6MQ10-F1
#
_entry.id   AF-A0A5C6MQ10-F1
#
_cell.length_a   1.000
_cell.length_b   1.000
_cell.length_c   1.000
_cell.angle_alpha   90.00
_cell.angle_beta   90.00
_cell.angle_gamma   90.00
#
_symmetry.space_group_name_H-M   'P 1'
#
loop_
_entity.id
_entity.type
_entity.pdbx_description
1 polymer ?
#
loop_
_entity_poly.entity_id
_entity_poly.type
_entity_poly.pdbx_seq_one_letter_code
_entity_poly.pdbx_strand_id
1 'polypeptide(L)' 'MGPGGSKLSNIAFSVMNPFPRRVLRSRRALHLEHLRAELQQLQRQQEALVKERAERKDKDLDTVASEDDDEL' A
#
# COMPACT_ATOMS: atom_id res chain seq x y z
N MET A 1 -46.37 -19.87 -18.74
CA MET A 1 -45.51 -19.29 -17.69
C MET A 1 -44.95 -17.97 -18.20
N GLY A 2 -45.36 -16.84 -17.61
CA GLY A 2 -44.98 -15.50 -18.09
C GLY A 2 -43.55 -15.11 -17.68
N PRO A 3 -42.76 -14.44 -18.54
CA PRO A 3 -41.38 -14.04 -18.26
C PRO A 3 -41.31 -12.78 -17.39
N GLY A 4 -42.01 -12.78 -16.24
CA GLY A 4 -42.16 -11.63 -15.36
C GLY A 4 -41.21 -11.59 -14.15
N GLY A 5 -40.75 -12.75 -13.69
CA GLY A 5 -40.01 -12.88 -12.42
C GLY A 5 -38.66 -12.16 -12.40
N SER A 6 -37.83 -12.35 -13.44
CA SER A 6 -36.47 -11.80 -13.51
C SER A 6 -36.42 -10.28 -13.75
N LYS A 7 -37.45 -9.71 -14.39
CA LYS A 7 -37.56 -8.27 -14.63
C LYS A 7 -37.92 -7.52 -13.33
N LEU A 8 -38.78 -8.09 -12.50
CA LEU A 8 -39.15 -7.51 -11.21
C LEU A 8 -38.00 -7.54 -10.19
N SER A 9 -37.20 -8.61 -10.18
CA SER A 9 -36.01 -8.69 -9.32
C SER A 9 -34.98 -7.61 -9.69
N ASN A 10 -34.70 -7.41 -10.99
CA ASN A 10 -33.81 -6.34 -11.44
C ASN A 10 -34.28 -4.93 -11.07
N ILE A 11 -35.59 -4.67 -11.09
CA ILE A 11 -36.16 -3.37 -10.67
C ILE A 11 -36.01 -3.19 -9.16
N ALA A 12 -36.29 -4.23 -8.35
CA ALA A 12 -36.10 -4.16 -6.90
C ALA A 12 -34.62 -3.88 -6.55
N PHE A 13 -33.66 -4.52 -7.24
CA PHE A 13 -32.24 -4.27 -7.03
C PHE A 13 -31.75 -2.91 -7.52
N SER A 14 -32.45 -2.21 -8.41
CA SER A 14 -32.05 -0.87 -8.87
C SER A 14 -32.74 0.25 -8.08
N VAL A 15 -34.02 0.07 -7.77
CA VAL A 15 -34.87 1.04 -7.05
C VAL A 15 -34.64 0.97 -5.55
N MET A 16 -34.41 -0.23 -4.99
CA MET A 16 -34.20 -0.44 -3.54
C MET A 16 -32.73 -0.61 -3.17
N ASN A 17 -31.77 -0.27 -4.03
CA ASN A 17 -30.36 -0.36 -3.68
C ASN A 17 -29.97 0.76 -2.70
N PRO A 18 -29.69 0.47 -1.41
CA PRO A 18 -29.28 1.51 -0.47
C PRO A 18 -27.87 2.02 -0.76
N PHE A 19 -27.10 1.34 -1.63
CA PHE A 19 -25.72 1.70 -1.99
C PHE A 19 -25.50 1.57 -3.50
N PRO A 20 -25.79 2.63 -4.28
CA PRO A 20 -25.57 2.64 -5.71
C PRO A 20 -24.14 2.18 -6.04
N ARG A 21 -23.97 1.35 -7.06
CA ARG A 21 -22.65 0.77 -7.45
C ARG A 21 -21.56 1.86 -7.60
N ARG A 22 -21.95 3.09 -7.95
CA ARG A 22 -21.08 4.27 -8.00
C ARG A 22 -20.49 4.60 -6.62
N VAL A 23 -21.29 4.64 -5.55
CA VAL A 23 -20.83 4.91 -4.17
C VAL A 23 -19.85 3.84 -3.70
N LEU A 24 -20.14 2.56 -3.97
CA LEU A 24 -19.23 1.47 -3.64
C LEU A 24 -17.90 1.58 -4.40
N ARG A 25 -17.93 1.94 -5.69
CA ARG A 25 -16.72 2.20 -6.48
C ARG A 25 -15.94 3.39 -5.94
N SER A 26 -16.60 4.49 -5.58
CA SER A 26 -15.97 5.67 -4.97
C SER A 26 -15.28 5.33 -3.65
N ARG A 27 -15.94 4.58 -2.76
CA ARG A 27 -15.35 4.16 -1.49
C ARG A 27 -14.14 3.23 -1.70
N ARG A 28 -14.22 2.31 -2.66
CA ARG A 28 -13.11 1.44 -3.04
C ARG A 28 -11.93 2.25 -3.59
N ALA A 29 -12.20 3.25 -4.44
CA ALA A 29 -11.16 4.12 -4.99
C ALA A 29 -10.45 4.90 -3.89
N LEU A 30 -11.19 5.56 -2.99
CA LEU A 30 -10.64 6.29 -1.86
C LEU A 30 -9.77 5.39 -0.97
N HIS A 31 -10.26 4.20 -0.64
CA HIS A 31 -9.49 3.27 0.19
C HIS A 31 -8.21 2.78 -0.51
N LEU A 32 -8.26 2.54 -1.82
CA LEU A 32 -7.09 2.18 -2.61
C LEU A 32 -6.06 3.31 -2.67
N GLU A 33 -6.50 4.57 -2.79
CA GLU A 33 -5.60 5.73 -2.77
C GLU A 33 -4.86 5.83 -1.43
N HIS A 34 -5.57 5.69 -0.31
CA HIS A 34 -4.95 5.68 1.01
C HIS A 34 -3.93 4.54 1.18
N LEU A 35 -4.29 3.30 0.81
CA LEU A 35 -3.39 2.15 0.91
C LEU A 35 -2.13 2.33 0.04
N ARG A 36 -2.25 2.91 -1.16
CA ARG A 36 -1.11 3.20 -2.02
C ARG A 36 -0.17 4.23 -1.41
N ALA A 37 -0.71 5.27 -0.79
CA ALA A 37 0.08 6.29 -0.11
C ALA A 37 0.83 5.70 1.09
N GLU A 38 0.17 4.87 1.89
CA GLU A 38 0.76 4.19 3.04
C GLU A 38 1.89 3.24 2.62
N LEU A 39 1.67 2.43 1.57
CA LEU A 39 2.72 1.57 1.01
C LEU A 39 3.93 2.36 0.54
N GLN A 40 3.72 3.50 -0.13
CA GLN A 40 4.82 4.34 -0.59
C GLN A 40 5.60 4.94 0.60
N GLN A 41 4.91 5.33 1.67
CA GLN A 41 5.55 5.82 2.88
C GLN A 41 6.41 4.74 3.54
N LEU A 42 5.88 3.52 3.67
CA LEU A 42 6.61 2.38 4.24
C LEU A 42 7.83 2.01 3.40
N GLN A 43 7.72 2.04 2.07
CA GLN A 43 8.85 1.81 1.16
C GLN A 43 9.98 2.84 1.38
N ARG A 44 9.64 4.13 1.48
CA ARG A 44 10.64 5.18 1.78
C ARG A 44 11.33 4.95 3.13
N GLN A 45 10.57 4.55 4.15
CA GLN A 45 11.13 4.24 5.47
C GLN A 45 12.07 3.03 5.41
N GLN A 46 11.69 1.98 4.67
CA GLN A 46 12.54 0.82 4.46
C GLN A 46 13.84 1.18 3.75
N GLU A 47 13.77 1.98 2.68
CA GLU A 47 14.96 2.45 1.96
C GLU A 47 15.89 3.28 2.86
N ALA A 48 15.33 4.19 3.65
CA ALA A 48 16.09 4.98 4.60
C ALA A 48 16.80 4.11 5.65
N LEU A 49 16.13 3.10 6.19
CA LEU A 49 16.72 2.16 7.15
C LEU A 49 17.80 1.29 6.53
N VAL A 50 17.59 0.81 5.29
CA VAL A 50 18.60 0.04 4.56
C VAL A 50 19.83 0.91 4.29
N LYS A 51 19.63 2.16 3.87
CA LYS A 51 20.71 3.12 3.64
C LYS A 51 21.48 3.42 4.93
N GLU A 52 20.78 3.73 6.02
CA GLU A 52 21.41 3.97 7.33
C GLU A 52 22.22 2.75 7.80
N ARG A 53 21.68 1.54 7.63
CA ARG A 53 22.41 0.31 7.95
C ARG A 53 23.63 0.10 7.07
N ALA A 54 23.56 0.43 5.79
CA ALA A 54 24.70 0.36 4.90
C ALA A 54 25.78 1.35 5.31
N GLU A 55 25.43 2.62 5.56
CA GLU A 55 26.36 3.65 6.03
C GLU A 55 26.99 3.33 7.39
N ARG A 56 26.23 2.75 8.33
CA ARG A 56 26.79 2.30 9.62
C ARG A 56 27.78 1.16 9.43
N LYS A 57 27.45 0.15 8.60
CA LYS A 57 28.39 -0.95 8.32
C LYS A 57 29.64 -0.48 7.59
N ASP A 58 29.51 0.46 6.66
CA ASP A 58 30.63 1.05 5.94
C ASP A 58 31.57 1.77 6.90
N LYS A 59 31.01 2.59 7.80
CA LYS A 59 31.77 3.25 8.87
C LYS A 59 32.42 2.26 9.83
N ASP A 60 31.71 1.21 10.24
CA ASP A 60 32.28 0.19 11.14
C ASP A 60 33.46 -0.53 10.46
N LEU A 61 33.37 -0.80 9.15
CA LEU A 61 34.46 -1.39 8.36
C LEU A 61 35.64 -0.43 8.19
N ASP A 62 35.38 0.85 7.89
CA ASP A 62 36.43 1.88 7.79
C ASP A 62 37.12 2.11 9.14
N THR A 63 36.37 2.04 10.25
CA THR A 63 36.93 2.22 11.60
C THR A 63 37.82 1.02 11.96
N VAL A 64 37.38 -0.20 11.67
CA VAL A 64 38.18 -1.41 11.89
C VAL A 64 39.40 -1.46 10.96
N ALA A 65 39.28 -1.00 9.72
CA ALA A 65 40.41 -0.94 8.78
C ALA A 65 41.43 0.14 9.15
N SER A 66 41.01 1.24 9.78
CA SER A 66 41.92 2.28 10.26
C SER A 66 42.65 1.91 11.56
N GLU A 67 42.08 1.06 12.42
CA GLU A 67 42.72 0.63 13.67
C GLU A 67 43.82 -0.42 13.45
N ASP A 68 43.82 -1.13 12.31
CA ASP A 68 44.81 -2.17 11.97
C ASP A 68 46.05 -1.63 11.23
N ASP A 69 46.07 -0.34 10.84
CA ASP A 69 47.16 0.30 10.07
C ASP A 69 48.10 1.17 10.96
N ASP A 70 47.87 1.19 12.29
CA ASP A 70 48.66 1.94 13.29
C ASP A 70 49.64 1.05 14.10
N GLU A 71 49.89 -0.21 13.69
CA GLU A 71 50.85 -1.16 14.32
C GLU A 71 52.11 -1.49 13.47
N LEU A 72 52.62 -0.53 12.67
CA LEU A 72 53.87 -0.69 11.88
C LEU A 72 55.01 0.26 12.28
#